data_AF-A0AAE1DI40-F1
#
_entry.id   AF-A0AAE1DI40-F1
#
_cell.length_a   1.000
_cell.length_b   1.000
_cell.length_c   1.000
_cell.angle_alpha   90.00
_cell.angle_beta   90.00
_cell.angle_gamma   90.00
#
_symmetry.space_group_name_H-M   'P 1'
#
loop_
_entity.id
_entity.type
_entity.pdbx_description
1 polymer ?
#
loop_
_entity_poly.entity_id
_entity_poly.type
_entity_poly.pdbx_seq_one_letter_code
_entity_poly.pdbx_strand_id
1 'polypeptide(L)'
;MPLRISHLRNTYSDPNREIPLSEPAGLVWPAAPGEEFNSKPPSLKEINSVVQKARVKSAPGPNGVPYLLYKRCPNVLKRLHKILRGAWSNLKISE
;
A
#
# COMPACT_ATOMS: atom_id res chain seq x y z
N MET A 1 -10.09 30.81 -16.90
CA MET A 1 -11.21 30.19 -17.66
C MET A 1 -12.09 29.43 -16.68
N PRO A 2 -13.24 29.98 -16.25
CA PRO A 2 -14.14 29.23 -15.37
C PRO A 2 -14.78 28.11 -16.19
N LEU A 3 -14.55 26.86 -15.79
CA LEU A 3 -15.27 25.72 -16.37
C LEU A 3 -16.76 25.92 -16.06
N ARG A 4 -17.58 26.10 -17.11
CA ARG A 4 -19.03 26.26 -16.95
C ARG A 4 -19.58 25.04 -16.20
N ILE A 5 -20.32 25.28 -15.12
CA ILE A 5 -20.96 24.24 -14.29
C ILE A 5 -21.77 23.24 -15.13
N SER A 6 -22.36 23.70 -16.25
CA SER A 6 -23.05 22.84 -17.21
C SER A 6 -22.16 21.79 -17.87
N HIS A 7 -20.90 22.14 -18.20
CA HIS A 7 -19.94 21.20 -18.77
C HIS A 7 -19.58 20.12 -17.74
N LEU A 8 -19.30 20.53 -16.49
CA LEU A 8 -18.99 19.57 -15.42
C LEU A 8 -20.17 18.62 -15.16
N ARG A 9 -21.39 19.13 -15.12
CA ARG A 9 -22.58 18.28 -14.97
C ARG A 9 -22.72 17.30 -16.13
N ASN A 10 -22.55 17.73 -17.38
CA ASN A 10 -22.69 16.81 -18.52
C ASN A 10 -21.58 15.75 -18.58
N THR A 11 -20.36 16.09 -18.17
CA THR A 11 -19.22 15.17 -18.23
C THR A 11 -19.13 14.23 -17.03
N TYR A 12 -19.52 14.69 -15.85
CA TYR A 12 -19.34 13.96 -14.58
C TYR A 12 -20.64 13.58 -13.88
N SER A 13 -21.81 13.76 -14.52
CA SER A 13 -23.06 13.20 -14.02
C SER A 13 -23.38 11.91 -14.75
N ASP A 14 -23.76 10.89 -13.99
CA ASP A 14 -24.36 9.67 -14.50
C ASP A 14 -25.86 9.66 -14.14
N PRO A 15 -26.77 9.88 -15.11
CA PRO A 15 -28.22 9.81 -14.87
C PRO A 15 -28.69 8.44 -14.38
N ASN A 16 -27.92 7.40 -14.67
CA ASN A 16 -28.24 6.01 -14.37
C ASN A 16 -27.43 5.48 -13.18
N ARG A 17 -26.79 6.36 -12.39
CA ARG A 17 -25.96 5.95 -11.25
C ARG A 17 -26.71 5.07 -10.22
N GLU A 18 -28.02 5.26 -10.12
CA GLU A 18 -28.90 4.53 -9.20
C GLU A 18 -29.40 3.21 -9.80
N ILE A 19 -29.12 2.95 -11.08
CA ILE A 19 -29.45 1.70 -11.77
C ILE A 19 -28.28 0.73 -11.52
N PRO A 20 -28.52 -0.40 -10.82
CA PRO A 20 -27.48 -1.40 -10.63
C PRO A 20 -26.96 -1.89 -11.98
N LEU A 21 -25.64 -1.91 -12.15
CA LEU A 21 -25.02 -2.50 -13.32
C LEU A 21 -25.35 -3.99 -13.37
N SER A 22 -25.78 -4.46 -14.54
CA SER A 22 -25.97 -5.89 -14.78
C SER A 22 -24.64 -6.63 -14.65
N GLU A 23 -24.69 -7.89 -14.23
CA GLU A 23 -23.48 -8.72 -14.22
C GLU A 23 -22.88 -8.79 -15.63
N PRO A 24 -21.61 -8.38 -15.80
CA PRO A 24 -20.98 -8.41 -17.12
C PRO A 24 -20.95 -9.84 -17.68
N ALA A 25 -21.47 -10.01 -18.89
CA ALA A 25 -21.47 -11.30 -19.57
C ALA A 25 -20.03 -11.83 -19.74
N GLY A 26 -19.80 -13.07 -19.33
CA GLY A 26 -18.50 -13.73 -19.46
C GLY A 26 -17.53 -13.53 -18.29
N LEU A 27 -17.95 -12.88 -17.20
CA LEU A 27 -17.17 -12.90 -15.97
C LEU A 27 -17.24 -14.27 -15.31
N VAL A 28 -16.08 -14.90 -15.17
CA VAL A 28 -15.91 -16.10 -14.34
C VAL A 28 -15.27 -15.64 -13.04
N TRP A 29 -16.01 -15.75 -11.93
CA TRP A 29 -15.38 -15.58 -10.62
C TRP A 29 -14.35 -16.69 -10.43
N PRO A 30 -13.09 -16.36 -10.07
CA PRO A 30 -12.13 -17.38 -9.71
C PRO A 30 -12.66 -18.20 -8.53
N ALA A 31 -12.25 -19.47 -8.48
CA ALA A 31 -12.47 -20.28 -7.29
C ALA A 31 -11.86 -19.58 -6.07
N ALA A 32 -12.43 -19.85 -4.88
CA ALA A 32 -11.83 -19.39 -3.65
C ALA A 32 -10.36 -19.82 -3.57
N PRO A 33 -9.46 -18.98 -3.06
CA PRO A 33 -8.05 -19.33 -2.94
C PRO A 33 -7.91 -20.60 -2.10
N GLY A 34 -7.15 -21.57 -2.60
CA GLY A 34 -6.90 -22.84 -1.89
C GLY A 34 -5.93 -22.71 -0.72
N GLU A 35 -5.29 -21.56 -0.57
CA GLU A 35 -4.33 -21.27 0.49
C GLU A 35 -4.78 -20.04 1.28
N GLU A 36 -4.63 -20.10 2.61
CA GLU A 36 -4.90 -18.98 3.49
C GLU A 36 -3.92 -17.83 3.27
N PHE A 37 -4.40 -16.60 3.45
CA PHE A 37 -3.55 -15.42 3.37
C PHE A 37 -2.53 -15.39 4.53
N ASN A 38 -1.27 -15.14 4.20
CA ASN A 38 -0.21 -15.07 5.20
C ASN A 38 -0.26 -13.74 5.99
N SER A 39 -0.88 -13.78 7.17
CA SER A 39 -1.00 -12.63 8.09
C SER A 39 0.23 -12.38 8.97
N LYS A 40 1.33 -13.12 8.76
CA LYS A 40 2.56 -12.96 9.56
C LYS A 40 3.24 -11.62 9.24
N PRO A 41 3.97 -11.02 10.20
CA PRO A 41 4.74 -9.83 9.92
C PRO A 41 5.84 -10.13 8.89
N PRO A 42 6.24 -9.13 8.09
CA PRO A 42 7.28 -9.31 7.09
C PRO A 42 8.59 -9.75 7.74
N SER A 43 9.27 -10.69 7.09
CA SER A 43 10.59 -11.17 7.46
C SER A 43 11.67 -10.10 7.19
N LEU A 44 12.82 -10.24 7.87
CA LEU A 44 13.96 -9.34 7.62
C LEU A 44 14.45 -9.42 6.17
N LYS A 45 14.33 -10.60 5.55
CA LYS A 45 14.72 -10.84 4.15
C LYS A 45 13.82 -10.07 3.18
N GLU A 46 12.52 -10.09 3.41
CA GLU A 46 11.55 -9.33 2.60
C GLU A 46 11.79 -7.83 2.73
N ILE A 47 11.95 -7.33 3.96
CA ILE A 47 12.27 -5.92 4.20
C ILE A 47 13.57 -5.53 3.50
N ASN A 48 14.63 -6.34 3.63
CA ASN A 48 15.90 -6.04 2.98
C ASN A 48 15.75 -6.00 1.46
N SER A 49 14.99 -6.92 0.86
CA SER A 49 14.70 -6.93 -0.58
C SER A 49 14.05 -5.62 -1.04
N VAL A 50 13.05 -5.13 -0.30
CA VAL A 50 12.37 -3.86 -0.58
C VAL A 50 13.34 -2.68 -0.44
N VAL A 51 14.08 -2.62 0.67
CA VAL A 51 15.04 -1.55 0.94
C VAL A 51 16.10 -1.47 -0.15
N GLN A 52 16.65 -2.61 -0.60
CA GLN A 52 17.68 -2.62 -1.65
C GLN A 52 17.16 -2.13 -3.00
N LYS A 53 15.90 -2.41 -3.34
CA LYS A 53 15.27 -1.92 -4.58
C LYS A 53 14.98 -0.42 -4.56
N ALA A 54 14.75 0.17 -3.39
CA ALA A 54 14.37 1.57 -3.27
C ALA A 54 15.49 2.55 -3.68
N ARG A 55 15.13 3.70 -4.25
CA ARG A 55 16.10 4.76 -4.58
C ARG A 55 16.74 5.30 -3.30
N VAL A 56 18.08 5.40 -3.30
CA VAL A 56 18.90 5.79 -2.13
C VAL A 56 18.47 7.12 -1.51
N LYS A 57 18.13 8.12 -2.33
CA LYS A 57 17.71 9.46 -1.89
C LYS A 57 16.22 9.57 -1.53
N SER A 58 15.43 8.51 -1.76
CA SER A 58 14.03 8.49 -1.32
C SER A 58 13.97 8.24 0.19
N ALA A 59 12.97 8.80 0.85
CA ALA A 59 12.75 8.67 2.29
C ALA A 59 11.42 7.95 2.57
N PRO A 60 11.43 6.79 3.24
CA PRO A 60 10.21 6.16 3.72
C PRO A 60 9.68 6.89 4.96
N GLY A 61 8.50 7.51 4.83
CA GLY A 61 7.78 8.14 5.94
C GLY A 61 8.13 9.62 6.18
N PRO A 62 7.41 10.27 7.11
CA PRO A 62 7.47 11.72 7.30
C PRO A 62 8.73 12.23 7.99
N ASN A 63 9.57 11.34 8.54
CA ASN A 63 10.82 11.73 9.23
C ASN A 63 11.95 12.14 8.26
N GLY A 64 11.76 11.97 6.96
CA GLY A 64 12.75 12.33 5.94
C GLY A 64 14.03 11.50 5.93
N VAL A 65 14.08 10.37 6.66
CA VAL A 65 15.27 9.52 6.73
C VAL A 65 15.45 8.77 5.41
N PRO A 66 16.56 8.93 4.67
CA PRO A 66 16.72 8.29 3.37
C PRO A 66 16.97 6.79 3.49
N TYR A 67 16.58 6.03 2.46
CA TYR A 67 16.90 4.61 2.34
C TYR A 67 18.41 4.31 2.40
N LEU A 68 19.27 5.31 2.13
CA LEU A 68 20.72 5.20 2.31
C LEU A 68 21.10 4.64 3.69
N LEU A 69 20.48 5.14 4.77
CA LEU A 69 20.76 4.70 6.14
C LEU A 69 20.48 3.21 6.29
N TYR A 70 19.29 2.78 5.87
CA TYR A 70 18.85 1.40 5.97
C TYR A 70 19.65 0.44 5.08
N LYS A 71 20.17 0.93 3.94
CA LYS A 71 21.05 0.15 3.04
C LYS A 71 22.46 -0.03 3.60
N ARG A 72 23.02 1.02 4.22
CA ARG A 72 24.42 1.04 4.69
C ARG A 72 24.57 0.55 6.12
N CYS A 73 23.53 0.65 6.94
CA CYS A 73 23.56 0.32 8.37
C CYS A 73 22.65 -0.88 8.68
N PRO A 74 23.13 -2.13 8.52
CA PRO A 74 22.29 -3.32 8.69
C PRO A 74 21.72 -3.48 10.11
N ASN A 75 22.41 -2.96 11.13
CA ASN A 75 21.90 -2.98 12.50
C ASN A 75 20.72 -2.01 12.71
N VAL A 76 20.70 -0.89 12.00
CA VAL A 76 19.56 0.05 12.01
C VAL A 76 18.36 -0.61 11.33
N LEU A 77 18.58 -1.27 10.20
CA LEU A 77 17.52 -2.02 9.51
C LEU A 77 16.96 -3.15 10.39
N LYS A 78 17.82 -3.90 11.09
CA LYS A 78 17.40 -4.92 12.07
C LYS A 78 16.58 -4.31 13.21
N ARG A 79 16.96 -3.12 13.70
CA ARG A 79 16.21 -2.42 14.75
C ARG A 79 14.83 -1.99 14.26
N LEU A 80 14.75 -1.41 13.06
CA LEU A 80 13.47 -1.08 12.41
C LEU A 80 12.58 -2.32 12.26
N HIS A 81 13.13 -3.44 11.82
CA HIS A 81 12.39 -4.70 11.70
C HIS A 81 11.80 -5.16 13.04
N LYS A 82 12.56 -5.07 14.14
CA LYS A 82 12.04 -5.41 15.48
C LYS A 82 10.87 -4.52 15.88
N ILE A 83 10.97 -3.21 15.61
CA ILE A 83 9.89 -2.25 15.90
C ILE A 83 8.65 -2.58 15.07
N LEU A 84 8.82 -2.80 13.76
CA LEU A 84 7.73 -3.18 12.85
C LEU A 84 7.04 -4.47 13.29
N ARG A 85 7.80 -5.51 13.68
CA ARG A 85 7.22 -6.74 14.22
C ARG A 85 6.44 -6.51 15.51
N GLY A 86 6.95 -5.68 16.41
CA GLY A 86 6.25 -5.31 17.64
C GLY A 86 4.93 -4.60 17.35
N ALA A 87 4.95 -3.61 16.46
CA ALA A 87 3.74 -2.88 16.04
C ALA A 87 2.71 -3.79 15.35
N TRP A 88 3.18 -4.73 14.52
CA TRP A 88 2.32 -5.70 13.83
C TRP A 88 1.61 -6.64 14.80
N SER A 89 2.32 -7.16 15.80
CA SER A 89 1.74 -8.07 16.80
C SER A 89 0.78 -7.35 17.76
N ASN A 90 1.06 -6.08 18.09
CA ASN A 90 0.32 -5.34 19.11
C ASN A 90 -0.77 -4.42 18.56
N LEU A 91 -0.86 -4.26 17.23
CA LEU A 91 -1.72 -3.28 16.53
C LEU A 91 -1.57 -1.83 17.07
N LYS A 92 -0.47 -1.54 17.76
CA LYS A 92 -0.16 -0.24 18.37
C LYS A 92 1.30 0.11 18.11
N ILE A 93 1.52 1.34 17.63
CA ILE A 93 2.83 1.97 17.60
C ILE A 93 2.90 2.76 18.90
N SER A 94 3.76 2.37 19.86
CA SER A 94 3.96 3.22 21.05
C SER A 94 4.66 4.49 20.60
N GLU A 95 4.05 5.63 20.94
CA GLU A 95 4.64 6.96 20.84
C GLU A 95 5.86 7.09 21.76
#